data_AF-A0AA50WJR8-F1
#
_entry.id   AF-A0AA50WJR8-F1
#
_cell.length_a   1.000
_cell.length_b   1.000
_cell.length_c   1.000
_cell.angle_alpha   90.00
_cell.angle_beta   90.00
_cell.angle_gamma   90.00
#
_symmetry.space_group_name_H-M   'P 1'
#
loop_
_entity.id
_entity.type
_entity.pdbx_description
1 polymer ?
#
loop_
_entity_poly.entity_id
_entity_poly.type
_entity_poly.pdbx_seq_one_letter_code
_entity_poly.pdbx_strand_id
1 'polypeptide(L)' 'YAKVELTPPKLSEIPQIRAGIGKLLSNAKSGAWKNQTIKQATLNTLVGMEVIFWFYVGECIGKRHIVGY' A
#
# COMPACT_ATOMS: atom_id res chain seq x y z
N TYR A 1 -7.59 -17.46 -3.24
CA TYR A 1 -7.08 -16.20 -2.68
C TYR A 1 -6.13 -15.48 -3.64
N ALA A 2 -4.97 -16.02 -4.00
CA ALA A 2 -4.00 -15.33 -4.88
C ALA A 2 -4.58 -14.76 -6.20
N LYS A 3 -5.47 -15.49 -6.89
CA LYS A 3 -6.12 -15.02 -8.14
C LYS A 3 -7.07 -13.83 -7.97
N VAL A 4 -7.49 -13.51 -6.76
CA VAL A 4 -8.50 -12.48 -6.50
C VAL A 4 -7.89 -11.25 -5.81
N GLU A 5 -6.81 -11.44 -5.06
CA GLU A 5 -6.18 -10.38 -4.26
C GLU A 5 -4.84 -9.90 -4.83
N LEU A 6 -4.13 -10.73 -5.59
CA LEU A 6 -2.81 -10.40 -6.16
C LEU A 6 -2.85 -10.16 -7.67
N THR A 7 -4.04 -10.13 -8.27
CA THR A 7 -4.16 -9.80 -9.69
C THR A 7 -3.90 -8.32 -9.92
N PRO A 8 -3.17 -7.97 -11.00
CA PRO A 8 -3.00 -6.57 -11.36
C PRO A 8 -4.37 -5.91 -11.56
N PRO A 9 -4.56 -4.68 -11.06
CA PRO A 9 -5.85 -3.99 -11.13
C PRO A 9 -6.25 -3.74 -12.58
N LYS A 10 -7.56 -3.71 -12.84
CA LYS A 10 -8.07 -3.34 -14.16
C LYS A 10 -7.89 -1.84 -14.37
N LEU A 11 -7.67 -1.42 -15.62
CA LEU A 11 -7.52 -0.01 -15.97
C LEU A 11 -8.72 0.85 -15.53
N SER A 12 -9.91 0.25 -15.47
CA SER A 12 -11.14 0.89 -14.98
C SER A 12 -11.10 1.27 -13.50
N GLU A 13 -10.22 0.66 -12.69
CA GLU A 13 -10.12 0.88 -11.25
C GLU A 13 -9.11 1.99 -10.89
N ILE A 14 -8.27 2.40 -11.86
CA ILE A 14 -7.27 3.46 -11.69
C ILE A 14 -7.87 4.80 -11.21
N PRO A 15 -9.01 5.28 -11.75
CA PRO A 15 -9.63 6.51 -11.26
C PRO A 15 -10.06 6.42 -9.79
N GLN A 16 -10.53 5.25 -9.35
CA GLN A 16 -10.95 5.01 -7.97
C GLN A 16 -9.76 4.99 -7.02
N ILE A 17 -8.64 4.38 -7.44
CA ILE A 17 -7.37 4.40 -6.69
C ILE A 17 -6.88 5.86 -6.53
N ARG A 18 -6.90 6.65 -7.59
CA ARG A 18 -6.50 8.07 -7.55
C ARG A 18 -7.39 8.88 -6.60
N ALA A 19 -8.69 8.65 -6.63
CA ALA A 19 -9.63 9.29 -5.70
C ALA A 19 -9.38 8.88 -4.23
N GLY A 20 -9.03 7.61 -3.99
CA GLY A 20 -8.65 7.09 -2.67
C GLY A 20 -7.39 7.78 -2.12
N ILE A 21 -6.34 7.90 -2.93
CA ILE A 21 -5.11 8.62 -2.57
C ILE A 21 -5.41 10.09 -2.26
N GLY A 22 -6.25 10.75 -3.07
CA GLY A 22 -6.67 12.14 -2.83
C GLY A 22 -7.36 12.33 -1.49
N LYS A 23 -8.25 11.41 -1.10
CA LYS A 23 -8.90 11.42 0.22
C LYS A 23 -7.90 11.20 1.36
N LEU A 24 -6.96 10.28 1.22
CA LEU A 24 -5.91 10.06 2.22
C LEU A 24 -5.06 11.31 2.44
N LEU A 25 -4.67 12.01 1.37
CA LEU A 25 -3.93 13.28 1.45
C LEU A 25 -4.74 14.39 2.12
N SER A 26 -6.03 14.50 1.80
CA SER A 26 -6.94 15.46 2.44
C SER A 26 -7.09 15.17 3.94
N ASN A 27 -7.30 13.90 4.31
CA ASN A 27 -7.41 13.46 5.70
C ASN A 27 -6.12 13.68 6.49
N ALA A 28 -4.96 13.48 5.87
CA ALA A 28 -3.66 13.77 6.46
C ALA A 28 -3.49 15.27 6.74
N LYS A 29 -3.81 16.13 5.76
CA LYS A 29 -3.77 17.60 5.90
C LYS A 29 -4.75 18.13 6.94
N SER A 30 -5.95 17.52 7.01
CA SER A 30 -6.99 17.91 7.98
C SER A 30 -6.70 17.46 9.42
N GLY A 31 -5.66 16.67 9.67
CA GLY A 31 -5.36 16.14 11.00
C GLY A 31 -6.27 14.98 11.46
N ALA A 32 -7.13 14.46 10.58
CA ALA A 32 -8.10 13.41 10.89
C ALA A 32 -7.46 12.06 11.28
N TRP A 33 -6.16 11.90 10.98
CA TRP A 33 -5.36 10.75 11.39
C TRP A 33 -5.23 10.61 12.91
N LYS A 34 -5.36 11.72 13.68
CA LYS A 34 -5.30 11.70 15.15
C LYS A 34 -6.55 11.13 15.80
N ASN A 35 -7.67 11.07 15.06
CA ASN A 35 -8.95 10.56 15.57
C ASN A 35 -9.17 9.07 15.25
N GLN A 36 -8.14 8.38 14.75
CA GLN A 36 -8.19 6.95 14.44
C GLN A 36 -7.99 6.11 15.70
N THR A 37 -8.72 5.00 15.81
CA THR A 37 -8.51 4.05 16.91
C THR A 37 -7.17 3.33 16.74
N ILE A 38 -6.55 2.90 17.84
CA ILE A 38 -5.25 2.18 17.81
C ILE A 38 -5.33 0.96 16.89
N LYS A 39 -6.43 0.20 16.95
CA LYS A 39 -6.66 -0.95 16.07
C LYS A 39 -6.58 -0.58 14.58
N GLN A 40 -7.23 0.49 14.17
CA GLN A 40 -7.20 0.95 12.77
C GLN A 40 -5.81 1.47 12.38
N ALA A 41 -5.16 2.21 13.27
CA ALA A 41 -3.80 2.68 13.04
C ALA A 41 -2.83 1.51 12.83
N THR A 42 -2.88 0.49 13.68
CA THR A 42 -2.04 -0.71 13.56
C THR A 42 -2.30 -1.45 12.25
N LEU A 43 -3.56 -1.64 11.86
CA LEU A 43 -3.90 -2.30 10.58
C LEU A 43 -3.39 -1.50 9.37
N ASN A 44 -3.58 -0.18 9.35
CA ASN A 44 -3.08 0.66 8.27
C ASN A 44 -1.55 0.64 8.20
N THR A 45 -0.87 0.59 9.34
CA THR A 45 0.59 0.45 9.40
C THR A 45 1.05 -0.91 8.88
N LEU A 46 0.37 -2.01 9.22
CA LEU A 46 0.69 -3.35 8.71
C LEU A 46 0.56 -3.41 7.19
N VAL A 47 -0.53 -2.87 6.63
CA VAL A 47 -0.72 -2.78 5.18
C VAL A 47 0.36 -1.89 4.54
N GLY A 48 0.71 -0.77 5.18
CA GLY A 48 1.82 0.09 4.72
C GLY A 48 3.16 -0.64 4.67
N MET A 49 3.46 -1.46 5.69
CA MET A 49 4.68 -2.28 5.71
C MET A 49 4.66 -3.37 4.63
N GLU A 50 3.51 -4.01 4.38
CA GLU A 50 3.37 -5.00 3.32
C GLU A 50 3.72 -4.42 1.94
N VAL A 51 3.25 -3.21 1.63
CA VAL A 51 3.57 -2.52 0.36
C VAL A 51 5.08 -2.26 0.25
N ILE A 52 5.74 -1.90 1.35
CA ILE A 52 7.20 -1.71 1.39
C ILE A 52 7.93 -3.04 1.13
N PHE A 53 7.47 -4.14 1.71
CA PHE A 53 8.09 -5.44 1.46
C PHE A 53 7.94 -5.88 0.00
N TRP A 54 6.82 -5.58 -0.66
CA TRP A 54 6.67 -5.81 -2.10
C TRP A 54 7.68 -5.03 -2.94
N PHE A 55 8.05 -3.81 -2.53
CA PHE A 55 9.13 -3.06 -3.18
C PHE A 55 10.48 -3.78 -3.04
N TYR A 56 10.83 -4.26 -1.85
CA TYR A 56 12.06 -5.03 -1.64
C TYR A 56 12.08 -6.35 -2.42
N VAL A 57 10.94 -7.05 -2.53
CA VAL A 57 10.83 -8.24 -3.38
C VAL A 57 11.10 -7.88 -4.84
N GLY A 58 10.58 -6.75 -5.32
CA GLY A 58 10.89 -6.21 -6.66
C GLY A 58 12.37 -5.89 -6.84
N GLU A 59 13.03 -5.32 -5.82
CA GLU A 59 14.47 -5.05 -5.83
C GLU A 59 15.30 -6.33 -5.92
N CYS A 60 14.94 -7.37 -5.15
CA CYS A 60 15.57 -8.69 -5.22
C CYS A 60 15.42 -9.33 -6.61
N ILE A 61 14.25 -9.19 -7.25
CA ILE A 61 14.03 -9.65 -8.64
C ILE A 61 14.92 -8.85 -9.61
N GLY A 62 15.02 -7.53 -9.44
CA GLY A 62 15.83 -6.65 -10.27
C GLY A 62 17.34 -6.93 -10.17
N LYS A 63 17.84 -7.19 -8.95
CA LYS A 63 19.25 -7.54 -8.69
C LYS A 63 19.59 -9.00 -9.01
N ARG A 64 18.59 -9.88 -9.14
CA ARG A 64 18.73 -11.34 -9.36
C ARG A 64 19.47 -12.09 -8.24
N HIS A 65 19.68 -11.47 -7.09
CA HIS A 65 20.28 -12.06 -5.89
C HIS A 65 19.40 -11.76 -4.67
N ILE A 66 19.25 -12.75 -3.78
CA ILE A 66 18.41 -12.64 -2.57
C ILE A 66 19.20 -11.99 -1.41
N VAL A 67 20.54 -12.06 -1.45
CA VAL A 67 21.44 -11.50 -0.44
C VAL A 67 22.58 -10.77 -1.15
N GLY A 68 22.77 -9.49 -0.81
CA GLY A 68 23.86 -8.68 -1.36
C GLY A 68 23.63 -8.20 -2.80
N TYR A 69 24.62 -7.49 -3.33
CA TYR A 69 24.78 -7.17 -4.75
C TYR A 69 25.87 -8.07 -5.34
#